data_AF-A0A512MFH5-F1
#
_entry.id   AF-A0A512MFH5-F1
#
_cell.length_a   1.000
_cell.length_b   1.000
_cell.length_c   1.000
_cell.angle_alpha   90.00
_cell.angle_beta   90.00
_cell.angle_gamma   90.00
#
_symmetry.space_group_name_H-M   'P 1'
#
loop_
_entity.id
_entity.type
_entity.pdbx_description
1 polymer ?
#
loop_
_entity_poly.entity_id
_entity_poly.type
_entity_poly.pdbx_seq_one_letter_code
_entity_poly.pdbx_strand_id
1 'polypeptide(L)'
;MAFKKEWRQALQAGPKPGVEGAWSGTWKSDVNGHHGRLRAVVGPVKNAEGDHNFRYHATWANIISGSYLAEHRVKPAKDKSGSTFTGQHDMPGWAGGRYTYCGTVKGDEFSACYQCSMDKGTFTMKRVR
;
A
#
# COMPACT_ATOMS: atom_id res chain seq x y z
N MET A 1 -15.39 9.13 -7.21
CA MET A 1 -14.53 8.52 -6.18
C MET A 1 -14.15 7.09 -6.58
N ALA A 2 -13.05 6.90 -7.32
CA ALA A 2 -12.64 5.60 -7.86
C ALA A 2 -12.34 4.55 -6.76
N PHE A 3 -11.71 4.96 -5.65
CA PHE A 3 -11.35 4.05 -4.56
C PHE A 3 -12.55 3.30 -3.95
N LYS A 4 -13.65 4.00 -3.65
CA LYS A 4 -14.84 3.37 -3.01
C LYS A 4 -15.50 2.32 -3.91
N LYS A 5 -15.42 2.49 -5.24
CA LYS A 5 -15.92 1.53 -6.21
C LYS A 5 -15.01 0.30 -6.26
N GLU A 6 -13.70 0.51 -6.42
CA GLU A 6 -12.71 -0.57 -6.49
C GLU A 6 -12.61 -1.36 -5.19
N TRP A 7 -12.71 -0.68 -4.05
CA TRP A 7 -12.77 -1.33 -2.74
C TRP A 7 -13.96 -2.30 -2.67
N ARG A 8 -15.15 -1.86 -3.05
CA ARG A 8 -16.35 -2.74 -3.06
C ARG A 8 -16.19 -3.90 -4.03
N GLN A 9 -15.63 -3.67 -5.20
CA GLN A 9 -15.37 -4.74 -6.19
C GLN A 9 -14.34 -5.75 -5.67
N ALA A 10 -13.27 -5.29 -5.02
CA ALA A 10 -12.27 -6.17 -4.42
C ALA A 10 -12.86 -7.00 -3.28
N LEU A 11 -13.75 -6.43 -2.45
CA LEU A 11 -14.49 -7.19 -1.43
C LEU A 11 -15.43 -8.23 -2.05
N GLN A 12 -16.16 -7.87 -3.11
CA GLN A 12 -17.08 -8.80 -3.80
C GLN A 12 -16.33 -9.94 -4.50
N ALA A 13 -15.15 -9.67 -5.07
CA ALA A 13 -14.31 -10.69 -5.68
C ALA A 13 -13.69 -11.66 -4.67
N GLY A 14 -13.64 -11.27 -3.39
CA GLY A 14 -13.05 -12.05 -2.32
C GLY A 14 -11.52 -12.07 -2.32
N PRO A 15 -10.92 -12.78 -1.35
CA PRO A 15 -9.48 -12.89 -1.22
C PRO A 15 -8.86 -13.67 -2.40
N LYS A 16 -7.84 -13.09 -3.03
CA LYS A 16 -7.05 -13.73 -4.09
C LYS A 16 -5.68 -14.19 -3.57
N PRO A 17 -5.09 -15.24 -4.16
CA PRO A 17 -3.70 -15.59 -3.88
C PRO A 17 -2.74 -14.47 -4.34
N GLY A 18 -1.61 -14.33 -3.65
CA GLY A 18 -0.61 -13.30 -3.96
C GLY A 18 -0.94 -11.94 -3.37
N VAL A 19 -0.59 -10.86 -4.06
CA VAL A 19 -0.73 -9.48 -3.54
C VAL A 19 -2.09 -8.84 -3.84
N GLU A 20 -2.83 -9.37 -4.81
CA GLU A 20 -4.08 -8.77 -5.30
C GLU A 20 -5.19 -8.75 -4.25
N GLY A 21 -6.07 -7.75 -4.35
CA GLY A 21 -7.29 -7.65 -3.55
C GLY A 21 -7.29 -6.51 -2.54
N ALA A 22 -8.19 -6.61 -1.56
CA ALA A 22 -8.42 -5.59 -0.55
C ALA A 22 -7.60 -5.86 0.72
N TRP A 23 -6.97 -4.80 1.21
CA TRP A 23 -6.13 -4.81 2.40
C TRP A 23 -6.55 -3.69 3.35
N SER A 24 -6.60 -3.97 4.65
CA SER A 24 -6.96 -2.99 5.67
C SER A 24 -6.03 -3.08 6.86
N GLY A 25 -5.68 -1.92 7.41
CA GLY A 25 -4.86 -1.84 8.61
C GLY A 25 -4.56 -0.40 8.98
N THR A 26 -3.30 -0.15 9.35
CA THR A 26 -2.84 1.14 9.86
C THR A 26 -1.53 1.56 9.25
N TRP A 27 -1.31 2.87 9.20
CA TRP A 27 -0.01 3.48 8.97
C TRP A 27 0.47 4.16 10.24
N LYS A 28 1.79 4.23 10.42
CA LYS A 28 2.45 4.94 11.52
C LYS A 28 3.69 5.65 10.99
N SER A 29 3.84 6.93 11.29
CA SER A 29 5.07 7.70 11.14
C SER A 29 5.98 7.44 12.34
N ASP A 30 7.24 7.15 12.07
CA ASP A 30 8.29 7.02 13.08
C ASP A 30 8.94 8.37 13.42
N VAL A 31 8.62 9.44 12.68
CA VAL A 31 9.16 10.80 12.94
C VAL A 31 8.33 11.52 13.99
N ASN A 32 7.00 11.49 13.88
CA ASN A 32 6.10 12.22 14.77
C ASN A 32 5.12 11.33 15.54
N GLY A 33 5.15 10.00 15.32
CA GLY A 33 4.23 9.06 15.97
C GLY A 33 2.79 9.11 15.48
N HIS A 34 2.48 9.98 14.50
CA HIS A 34 1.16 10.03 13.90
C HIS A 34 0.83 8.70 13.26
N HIS A 35 -0.42 8.30 13.39
CA HIS A 35 -0.91 7.07 12.84
C HIS A 35 -2.37 7.23 12.44
N GLY A 36 -2.85 6.29 11.64
CA GLY A 36 -4.24 6.28 11.23
C GLY A 36 -4.59 5.03 10.46
N ARG A 37 -5.86 4.93 10.07
CA ARG A 37 -6.33 3.82 9.26
C ARG A 37 -5.79 3.95 7.85
N LEU A 38 -5.37 2.81 7.31
CA LEU A 38 -4.93 2.66 5.94
C LEU A 38 -5.73 1.52 5.30
N ARG A 39 -6.24 1.78 4.11
CA ARG A 39 -6.81 0.75 3.25
C ARG A 39 -6.06 0.75 1.94
N ALA A 40 -5.89 -0.41 1.33
CA ALA A 40 -5.30 -0.54 0.02
C ALA A 40 -6.10 -1.50 -0.85
N VAL A 41 -6.21 -1.19 -2.15
CA VAL A 41 -6.67 -2.12 -3.17
C VAL A 41 -5.51 -2.35 -4.13
N VAL A 42 -5.07 -3.59 -4.23
CA VAL A 42 -4.04 -4.00 -5.18
C VAL A 42 -4.74 -4.51 -6.43
N GLY A 43 -4.55 -3.80 -7.52
CA GLY A 43 -5.08 -4.16 -8.83
C GLY A 43 -4.34 -5.34 -9.47
N PRO A 44 -4.84 -5.84 -10.61
CA PRO A 44 -4.21 -6.91 -11.36
C PRO A 44 -2.82 -6.48 -11.86
N VAL A 45 -2.01 -7.49 -12.24
CA VAL A 45 -0.71 -7.25 -12.86
C VAL A 45 -0.87 -6.43 -14.15
N LYS A 46 -0.04 -5.38 -14.32
CA LYS A 46 -0.09 -4.46 -15.46
C LYS A 46 0.77 -4.92 -16.63
N ASN A 47 1.87 -5.59 -16.35
CA ASN A 47 2.87 -5.99 -17.34
C ASN A 47 3.58 -7.28 -16.95
N ALA A 48 4.34 -7.86 -17.89
CA ALA A 48 5.11 -9.08 -17.67
C ALA A 48 6.17 -8.94 -16.56
N GLU A 49 6.53 -7.72 -16.19
CA GLU A 49 7.54 -7.47 -15.16
C GLU A 49 6.99 -7.54 -13.73
N GLY A 50 5.67 -7.66 -13.56
CA GLY A 50 5.04 -7.75 -12.24
C GLY A 50 4.66 -6.40 -11.62
N ASP A 51 4.40 -5.36 -12.43
CA ASP A 51 3.84 -4.12 -11.89
C ASP A 51 2.40 -4.28 -11.46
N HIS A 52 2.06 -3.59 -10.37
CA HIS A 52 0.71 -3.50 -9.87
C HIS A 52 0.40 -2.08 -9.44
N ASN A 53 -0.84 -1.68 -9.69
CA ASN A 53 -1.40 -0.43 -9.19
C ASN A 53 -1.92 -0.66 -7.76
N PHE A 54 -1.33 0.01 -6.76
CA PHE A 54 -1.83 -0.01 -5.40
C PHE A 54 -2.54 1.31 -5.16
N ARG A 55 -3.86 1.24 -4.96
CA ARG A 55 -4.63 2.40 -4.52
C ARG A 55 -4.72 2.40 -3.01
N TYR A 56 -4.16 3.41 -2.39
CA TYR A 56 -4.22 3.59 -0.95
C TYR A 56 -5.31 4.60 -0.59
N HIS A 57 -5.88 4.43 0.59
CA HIS A 57 -6.78 5.37 1.23
C HIS A 57 -6.37 5.49 2.70
N ALA A 58 -5.68 6.58 3.02
CA ALA A 58 -5.19 6.85 4.36
C ALA A 58 -6.09 7.87 5.07
N THR A 59 -6.03 7.83 6.40
CA THR A 59 -6.70 8.80 7.28
C THR A 59 -5.67 9.42 8.22
N TRP A 60 -5.71 10.74 8.39
CA TRP A 60 -4.82 11.54 9.22
C TRP A 60 -5.63 12.29 10.28
N ALA A 61 -5.13 12.30 11.51
CA ALA A 61 -5.75 12.95 12.66
C ALA A 61 -7.24 12.61 12.85
N ASN A 62 -7.69 11.44 12.36
CA ASN A 62 -9.09 10.99 12.31
C ASN A 62 -10.09 11.89 11.56
N ILE A 63 -9.67 13.05 11.03
CA ILE A 63 -10.55 14.03 10.37
C ILE A 63 -10.29 14.16 8.87
N ILE A 64 -9.05 13.95 8.42
CA ILE A 64 -8.66 14.12 7.03
C ILE A 64 -8.45 12.74 6.43
N SER A 65 -8.97 12.53 5.22
CA SER A 65 -8.74 11.30 4.47
C SER A 65 -8.38 11.62 3.04
N GLY A 66 -7.55 10.78 2.44
CA GLY A 66 -7.02 11.00 1.12
C GLY A 66 -6.72 9.67 0.46
N SER A 67 -6.91 9.63 -0.85
CA SER A 67 -6.58 8.47 -1.66
C SER A 67 -5.50 8.83 -2.65
N TYR A 68 -4.55 7.93 -2.83
CA TYR A 68 -3.49 8.08 -3.83
C TYR A 68 -3.24 6.74 -4.52
N LEU A 69 -2.75 6.82 -5.75
CA LEU A 69 -2.34 5.68 -6.54
C LEU A 69 -0.81 5.65 -6.55
N ALA A 70 -0.23 4.53 -6.18
CA ALA A 70 1.19 4.28 -6.36
C ALA A 70 1.40 3.01 -7.17
N GLU A 71 2.35 3.06 -8.09
CA GLU A 71 2.79 1.89 -8.83
C GLU A 71 3.88 1.18 -8.03
N HIS A 72 3.73 -0.13 -7.88
CA HIS A 72 4.73 -0.96 -7.24
C HIS A 72 5.10 -2.14 -8.13
N ARG A 73 6.40 -2.36 -8.24
CA ARG A 73 6.98 -3.57 -8.82
C ARG A 73 6.94 -4.67 -7.78
N VAL A 74 6.22 -5.75 -8.07
CA VAL A 74 6.09 -6.91 -7.19
C VAL A 74 6.98 -8.03 -7.72
N LYS A 75 7.79 -8.61 -6.84
CA LYS A 75 8.69 -9.72 -7.15
C LYS A 75 8.51 -10.82 -6.11
N PRO A 76 8.65 -12.11 -6.48
CA PRO A 76 8.70 -13.19 -5.50
C PRO A 76 9.78 -12.91 -4.45
N ALA A 77 9.45 -13.15 -3.17
CA ALA A 77 10.41 -12.97 -2.10
C ALA A 77 11.55 -14.00 -2.24
N LYS A 78 12.80 -13.60 -1.92
CA LYS A 78 13.98 -14.46 -2.08
C LYS A 78 13.91 -15.75 -1.27
N ASP A 79 13.22 -15.70 -0.14
CA ASP A 79 12.99 -16.81 0.79
C ASP A 79 11.76 -17.65 0.42
N LYS A 80 11.11 -17.39 -0.72
CA LYS A 80 9.86 -18.04 -1.19
C LYS A 80 8.71 -17.97 -0.19
N SER A 81 8.79 -17.10 0.83
CA SER A 81 7.76 -16.99 1.86
C SER A 81 6.60 -16.10 1.45
N GLY A 82 6.70 -15.39 0.33
CA GLY A 82 5.67 -14.49 -0.18
C GLY A 82 6.13 -13.66 -1.38
N SER A 83 5.67 -12.42 -1.43
CA SER A 83 6.03 -11.44 -2.46
C SER A 83 6.60 -10.18 -1.83
N THR A 84 7.72 -9.70 -2.33
CA THR A 84 8.26 -8.38 -2.00
C THR A 84 7.82 -7.36 -3.03
N PHE A 85 7.68 -6.11 -2.64
CA PHE A 85 7.38 -5.06 -3.59
C PHE A 85 8.14 -3.78 -3.27
N THR A 86 8.42 -3.01 -4.32
CA THR A 86 9.08 -1.72 -4.23
C THR A 86 8.34 -0.73 -5.10
N GLY A 87 8.22 0.52 -4.66
CA GLY A 87 7.64 1.58 -5.47
C GLY A 87 8.27 2.91 -5.14
N GLN A 88 8.02 3.86 -6.02
CA GLN A 88 8.45 5.24 -5.83
C GLN A 88 7.31 6.16 -6.23
N HIS A 89 7.19 7.28 -5.53
CA HIS A 89 6.21 8.31 -5.81
C HIS A 89 6.86 9.67 -5.57
N ASP A 90 6.94 10.49 -6.61
CA ASP A 90 7.41 11.86 -6.47
C ASP A 90 6.23 12.76 -6.11
N MET A 91 6.31 13.37 -4.92
CA MET A 91 5.42 14.45 -4.51
C MET A 91 6.11 15.80 -4.75
N PRO A 92 5.35 16.90 -4.90
CA PRO A 92 5.90 18.24 -4.92
C PRO A 92 6.83 18.48 -3.71
N GLY A 93 7.90 19.26 -3.90
CA GLY A 93 8.95 19.43 -2.87
C GLY A 93 8.43 19.89 -1.49
N TRP A 94 7.36 20.69 -1.46
CA TRP A 94 6.73 21.13 -0.20
C TRP A 94 6.04 19.99 0.57
N ALA A 95 5.79 18.84 -0.06
CA ALA A 95 5.16 17.66 0.53
C ALA A 95 6.14 16.50 0.80
N GLY A 96 7.45 16.74 0.69
CA GLY A 96 8.50 15.78 1.06
C GLY A 96 9.26 15.17 -0.11
N GLY A 97 9.02 15.64 -1.33
CA GLY A 97 9.76 15.21 -2.51
C GLY A 97 9.51 13.73 -2.84
N ARG A 98 10.58 12.97 -2.98
CA ARG A 98 10.52 11.56 -3.39
C ARG A 98 10.19 10.64 -2.22
N TYR A 99 9.08 9.94 -2.32
CA TYR A 99 8.71 8.83 -1.46
C TYR A 99 9.18 7.53 -2.07
N THR A 100 9.90 6.73 -1.29
CA THR A 100 10.25 5.35 -1.62
C THR A 100 9.43 4.41 -0.73
N TYR A 101 9.02 3.30 -1.32
CA TYR A 101 8.25 2.27 -0.64
C TYR A 101 8.96 0.93 -0.81
N CYS A 102 9.01 0.17 0.26
CA CYS A 102 9.40 -1.24 0.22
C CYS A 102 8.44 -2.03 1.10
N GLY A 103 8.15 -3.28 0.74
CA GLY A 103 7.26 -4.10 1.55
C GLY A 103 7.29 -5.56 1.18
N THR A 104 6.63 -6.35 2.01
CA THR A 104 6.47 -7.79 1.87
C THR A 104 5.02 -8.16 2.15
N VAL A 105 4.49 -9.03 1.31
CA VAL A 105 3.19 -9.68 1.47
C VAL A 105 3.43 -11.17 1.68
N LYS A 106 2.98 -11.68 2.81
CA LYS A 106 3.07 -13.10 3.19
C LYS A 106 1.69 -13.60 3.56
N GLY A 107 1.08 -14.39 2.67
CA GLY A 107 -0.29 -14.88 2.85
C GLY A 107 -1.29 -13.73 2.98
N ASP A 108 -1.78 -13.51 4.19
CA ASP A 108 -2.76 -12.47 4.55
C ASP A 108 -2.16 -11.29 5.31
N GLU A 109 -0.83 -11.25 5.44
CA GLU A 109 -0.10 -10.17 6.08
C GLU A 109 0.59 -9.31 5.03
N PHE A 110 0.42 -8.00 5.17
CA PHE A 110 1.06 -6.98 4.36
C PHE A 110 1.80 -6.05 5.28
N SER A 111 3.12 -5.99 5.13
CA SER A 111 3.97 -5.05 5.84
C SER A 111 4.76 -4.23 4.84
N ALA A 112 4.76 -2.91 5.00
CA ALA A 112 5.54 -2.03 4.16
C ALA A 112 6.17 -0.92 4.99
N CYS A 113 7.22 -0.34 4.44
CA CYS A 113 7.84 0.88 4.91
C CYS A 113 7.73 1.94 3.83
N TYR A 114 7.55 3.18 4.25
CA TYR A 114 7.66 4.34 3.38
C TYR A 114 8.74 5.27 3.94
N GLN A 115 9.46 5.93 3.05
CA GLN A 115 10.50 6.88 3.43
C GLN A 115 10.56 8.03 2.41
N CYS A 116 10.60 9.25 2.92
CA CYS A 116 10.95 10.45 2.17
C CYS A 116 11.96 11.28 2.99
N SER A 117 12.31 12.46 2.51
CA SER A 117 13.25 13.34 3.22
C SER A 117 12.69 13.89 4.55
N MET A 118 11.37 13.95 4.70
CA MET A 118 10.70 14.58 5.85
C MET A 118 10.02 13.58 6.79
N ASP A 119 9.66 12.40 6.29
CA ASP A 119 8.93 11.40 7.05
C ASP A 119 9.39 9.98 6.68
N LYS A 120 9.29 9.09 7.65
CA LYS A 120 9.48 7.66 7.45
C LYS A 120 8.53 6.92 8.37
N GLY A 121 8.07 5.76 7.94
CA GLY A 121 7.13 5.01 8.73
C GLY A 121 6.80 3.66 8.13
N THR A 122 5.81 3.02 8.74
CA THR A 122 5.42 1.65 8.43
C THR A 122 3.91 1.53 8.19
N PHE A 123 3.55 0.62 7.30
CA PHE A 123 2.20 0.18 7.02
C PHE A 123 2.07 -1.26 7.51
N THR A 124 1.08 -1.52 8.36
CA THR A 124 0.73 -2.86 8.80
C THR A 124 -0.71 -3.12 8.40
N MET A 125 -0.93 -4.05 7.48
CA MET A 125 -2.24 -4.36 6.92
C MET A 125 -2.49 -5.87 6.89
N LYS A 126 -3.77 -6.23 6.92
CA LYS A 126 -4.25 -7.60 6.74
C LYS A 126 -5.20 -7.68 5.56
N ARG A 127 -5.24 -8.85 4.93
CA ARG A 127 -6.20 -9.13 3.86
C ARG A 127 -7.61 -9.03 4.43
N VAL A 128 -8.49 -8.33 3.70
CA VAL A 128 -9.91 -8.31 4.03
C VAL A 128 -10.57 -9.56 3.46
N ARG A 129 -11.31 -10.26 4.31
CA ARG A 129 -12.10 -11.45 3.98
C ARG A 129 -13.59 -11.12 4.02
#